data_AF-A0A0M8MKI0-F1
#
_entry.id   AF-A0A0M8MKI0-F1
#
_cell.length_a   1.000
_cell.length_b   1.000
_cell.length_c   1.000
_cell.angle_alpha   90.00
_cell.angle_beta   90.00
_cell.angle_gamma   90.00
#
_symmetry.space_group_name_H-M   'P 1'
#
loop_
_entity.id
_entity.type
_entity.pdbx_description
1 polymer ?
#
loop_
_entity_poly.entity_id
_entity_poly.type
_entity_poly.pdbx_seq_one_letter_code
_entity_poly.pdbx_strand_id
1 'polypeptide(L)'
;MDGNASTNLIAETGCFGNTKLVFGANNTVVLYAEEFTFDATAEDLTCEIQPAQNGTYVQDGNTVAVTVGEYVVEFTKSGNTMTASEVDEEWGNTTTVFTKQ
;
A
#
# COMPACT_ATOMS: atom_id res chain seq x y z
N MET A 1 20.43 -2.34 -18.00
CA MET A 1 20.38 -3.52 -17.11
C MET A 1 21.29 -3.24 -15.93
N ASP A 2 20.71 -2.78 -14.84
CA ASP A 2 21.19 -3.00 -13.48
C ASP A 2 19.95 -3.31 -12.64
N GLY A 3 19.42 -4.52 -12.83
CA GLY A 3 18.40 -5.11 -11.97
C GLY A 3 18.94 -5.33 -10.55
N ASN A 4 19.22 -4.23 -9.85
CA ASN A 4 19.55 -4.21 -8.45
C ASN A 4 18.22 -4.02 -7.73
N ALA A 5 17.83 -5.01 -6.91
CA ALA A 5 16.70 -4.82 -6.02
C ALA A 5 16.94 -3.55 -5.18
N SER A 6 15.93 -2.67 -5.09
CA SER A 6 15.93 -1.39 -4.36
C SER A 6 16.56 -1.48 -2.96
N THR A 7 16.55 -2.68 -2.36
CA THR A 7 17.25 -3.05 -1.13
C THR A 7 18.76 -2.75 -1.07
N ASN A 8 19.42 -2.47 -2.20
CA ASN A 8 20.86 -2.15 -2.25
C ASN A 8 21.16 -0.65 -2.39
N LEU A 9 20.15 0.21 -2.57
CA LEU A 9 20.34 1.65 -2.78
C LEU A 9 19.77 2.50 -1.65
N ILE A 10 18.59 2.15 -1.14
CA ILE A 10 17.96 2.83 -0.01
C ILE A 10 17.37 1.76 0.91
N ALA A 11 17.74 1.78 2.20
CA ALA A 11 17.00 1.03 3.20
C ALA A 11 15.70 1.81 3.47
N GLU A 12 14.56 1.30 2.98
CA GLU A 12 13.22 1.82 3.28
C GLU A 12 12.84 1.50 4.73
N THR A 13 13.64 1.95 5.71
CA THR A 13 13.33 1.73 7.11
C THR A 13 12.34 2.79 7.58
N GLY A 14 11.05 2.44 7.56
CA GLY A 14 10.03 3.09 8.39
C GLY A 14 8.89 3.82 7.68
N CYS A 15 8.99 4.16 6.40
CA CYS A 15 7.99 5.00 5.70
C CYS A 15 6.69 4.30 5.27
N PHE A 16 6.48 3.04 5.65
CA PHE A 16 5.22 2.33 5.38
C PHE A 16 4.71 1.55 6.60
N GLY A 17 5.35 1.75 7.76
CA GLY A 17 5.06 0.97 8.97
C GLY A 17 3.66 1.21 9.52
N ASN A 18 3.06 2.37 9.22
CA ASN A 18 1.73 2.72 9.72
C ASN A 18 0.65 2.72 8.63
N THR A 19 0.97 2.34 7.39
CA THR A 19 -0.05 2.20 6.34
C THR A 19 -1.03 1.10 6.72
N LYS A 20 -2.32 1.44 6.81
CA LYS A 20 -3.37 0.50 7.23
C LYS A 20 -4.72 0.80 6.57
N LEU A 21 -5.47 -0.28 6.38
CA LEU A 21 -6.88 -0.24 5.99
C LEU A 21 -7.75 -0.59 7.20
N VAL A 22 -8.70 0.28 7.51
CA VAL A 22 -9.69 0.05 8.59
C VAL A 22 -11.05 -0.17 7.96
N PHE A 23 -11.51 -1.42 7.98
CA PHE A 23 -12.81 -1.82 7.44
C PHE A 23 -13.93 -1.52 8.44
N GLY A 24 -14.95 -0.79 8.00
CA GLY A 24 -16.11 -0.39 8.77
C GLY A 24 -17.39 -1.11 8.36
N ALA A 25 -18.49 -0.77 9.05
CA ALA A 25 -19.82 -1.26 8.68
C ALA A 25 -20.28 -0.66 7.33
N ASN A 26 -21.31 -1.27 6.72
CA ASN A 26 -21.94 -0.80 5.48
C ASN A 26 -20.94 -0.62 4.32
N ASN A 27 -20.00 -1.56 4.16
CA ASN A 27 -19.05 -1.57 3.05
C ASN A 27 -18.13 -0.34 2.99
N THR A 28 -17.81 0.27 4.14
CA THR A 28 -16.90 1.42 4.25
C THR A 28 -15.48 0.98 4.60
N VAL A 29 -14.48 1.73 4.13
CA VAL A 29 -13.08 1.53 4.51
C VAL A 29 -12.38 2.87 4.64
N VAL A 30 -11.40 2.96 5.54
CA VAL A 30 -10.53 4.13 5.68
C VAL A 30 -9.10 3.69 5.44
N LEU A 31 -8.42 4.36 4.50
CA LEU A 31 -6.99 4.24 4.25
C LEU A 31 -6.25 5.29 5.06
N TYR A 32 -5.29 4.83 5.85
CA TYR A 32 -4.22 5.65 6.41
C TYR A 32 -2.96 5.25 5.65
N ALA A 33 -2.40 6.17 4.87
CA ALA A 33 -1.21 5.91 4.06
C ALA A 33 -0.03 6.75 4.54
N GLU A 34 1.16 6.18 4.40
CA GLU A 34 2.42 6.89 4.48
C GLU A 34 3.08 6.82 3.10
N GLU A 35 3.62 7.95 2.66
CA GLU A 35 4.31 8.08 1.38
C GLU A 35 5.74 8.55 1.60
N PHE A 36 6.64 8.04 0.77
CA PHE A 36 8.03 8.44 0.77
C PHE A 36 8.23 9.62 -0.17
N THR A 37 8.84 10.69 0.33
CA THR A 37 9.20 11.86 -0.48
C THR A 37 10.71 12.10 -0.42
N PHE A 38 11.31 12.27 -1.59
CA PHE A 38 12.72 12.66 -1.74
C PHE A 38 12.83 14.14 -2.09
N ASP A 39 13.49 14.91 -1.22
CA ASP A 39 13.89 16.29 -1.53
C ASP A 39 15.32 16.28 -2.07
N ALA A 40 15.45 16.38 -3.39
CA ALA A 40 16.75 16.40 -4.07
C ALA A 40 17.60 17.64 -3.74
N THR A 41 16.98 18.73 -3.28
CA THR A 41 17.69 19.98 -2.95
C THR A 41 18.23 19.93 -1.54
N ALA A 42 17.47 19.33 -0.61
CA ALA A 42 17.88 19.13 0.77
C ALA A 42 18.68 17.84 0.99
N GLU A 43 18.76 16.96 -0.02
CA GLU A 43 19.30 15.60 0.09
C GLU A 43 18.63 14.79 1.21
N ASP A 44 17.34 15.04 1.43
CA ASP A 44 16.58 14.49 2.56
C ASP A 44 15.49 13.50 2.12
N LEU A 45 15.21 12.56 3.00
CA LEU A 45 14.21 11.51 2.84
C LEU A 45 13.19 11.58 3.96
N THR A 46 11.96 11.88 3.58
CA THR A 46 10.86 12.08 4.54
C THR A 46 9.74 11.09 4.30
N CYS A 47 9.16 10.61 5.40
CA CYS A 47 7.90 9.88 5.38
C CYS A 47 6.78 10.87 5.66
N GLU A 48 5.89 11.09 4.71
CA GLU A 48 4.73 11.94 4.89
C GLU A 48 3.50 11.09 5.19
N ILE A 49 2.83 11.39 6.30
CA ILE A 49 1.54 10.79 6.62
C ILE A 49 0.48 11.50 5.78
N GLN A 50 -0.14 10.74 4.90
CA GLN A 50 -1.22 11.27 4.07
C GLN A 50 -2.50 11.44 4.91
N PRO A 51 -3.31 12.47 4.62
CA PRO A 51 -4.64 12.59 5.20
C PRO A 51 -5.44 11.30 4.99
N ALA A 52 -6.13 10.85 6.03
CA ALA A 52 -6.94 9.63 5.94
C ALA A 52 -7.99 9.76 4.83
N GLN A 53 -8.05 8.74 3.97
CA GLN A 53 -8.95 8.71 2.83
C GLN A 53 -10.09 7.72 3.07
N ASN A 54 -11.32 8.17 2.82
CA ASN A 54 -12.49 7.32 2.91
C ASN A 54 -12.71 6.60 1.58
N GLY A 55 -13.19 5.37 1.67
CA GLY A 55 -13.47 4.53 0.53
C GLY A 55 -14.56 3.51 0.81
N THR A 56 -14.74 2.62 -0.15
CA THR A 56 -15.65 1.48 -0.04
C THR A 56 -14.94 0.17 -0.33
N TYR A 57 -15.57 -0.93 0.05
CA TYR A 57 -15.08 -2.25 -0.31
C TYR A 57 -16.22 -3.21 -0.66
N VAL A 58 -15.91 -4.14 -1.56
CA VAL A 58 -16.75 -5.29 -1.89
C VAL A 58 -15.95 -6.55 -1.64
N GLN A 59 -16.58 -7.55 -1.02
CA GLN A 59 -15.97 -8.85 -0.79
C GLN A 59 -16.80 -9.92 -1.52
N ASP A 60 -16.11 -10.72 -2.34
CA ASP A 60 -16.66 -11.93 -2.96
C ASP A 60 -15.72 -13.11 -2.68
N GLY A 61 -16.19 -14.03 -1.84
CA GLY A 61 -15.35 -15.13 -1.33
C GLY A 61 -14.07 -14.62 -0.66
N ASN A 62 -12.93 -14.97 -1.26
CA ASN A 62 -11.59 -14.57 -0.81
C ASN A 62 -11.08 -13.30 -1.50
N THR A 63 -11.79 -12.76 -2.48
CA THR A 63 -11.40 -11.52 -3.16
C THR A 63 -12.03 -10.33 -2.45
N VAL A 64 -11.24 -9.30 -2.18
CA VAL A 64 -11.69 -8.03 -1.60
C VAL A 64 -11.24 -6.91 -2.53
N ALA A 65 -12.19 -6.26 -3.20
CA ALA A 65 -11.95 -5.06 -3.98
C ALA A 65 -12.12 -3.85 -3.07
N VAL A 66 -11.08 -3.03 -2.96
CA VAL A 66 -11.06 -1.78 -2.18
C VAL A 66 -11.00 -0.61 -3.16
N THR A 67 -11.88 0.38 -2.96
CA THR A 67 -11.91 1.61 -3.75
C THR A 67 -11.71 2.81 -2.83
N VAL A 68 -10.65 3.58 -3.08
CA VAL A 68 -10.33 4.81 -2.34
C VAL A 68 -10.00 5.91 -3.34
N GLY A 69 -10.84 6.94 -3.43
CA GLY A 69 -10.72 7.95 -4.49
C GLY A 69 -10.87 7.32 -5.88
N GLU A 70 -9.87 7.52 -6.75
CA GLU A 70 -9.81 6.92 -8.09
C GLU A 70 -9.11 5.54 -8.10
N TYR A 71 -8.47 5.17 -6.99
CA TYR A 71 -7.70 3.93 -6.89
C TYR A 71 -8.61 2.75 -6.57
N VAL A 72 -8.45 1.66 -7.33
CA VAL A 72 -9.12 0.38 -7.10
C VAL A 72 -8.04 -0.70 -7.03
N VAL A 73 -8.01 -1.42 -5.91
CA VAL A 73 -7.06 -2.51 -5.69
C VAL A 73 -7.81 -3.78 -5.30
N GLU A 74 -7.48 -4.88 -5.96
CA GLU A 74 -8.00 -6.21 -5.63
C GLU A 74 -7.01 -6.97 -4.76
N PHE A 75 -7.47 -7.33 -3.57
CA PHE A 75 -6.71 -8.14 -2.63
C PHE A 75 -7.26 -9.57 -2.60
N THR A 76 -6.34 -10.53 -2.54
CA THR A 76 -6.67 -11.91 -2.15
C THR A 76 -6.48 -12.07 -0.65
N LYS A 77 -7.55 -12.45 0.04
CA LYS A 77 -7.58 -12.75 1.47
C LYS A 77 -7.19 -14.21 1.73
N SER A 78 -6.25 -14.42 2.65
CA SER A 78 -5.86 -15.74 3.14
C SER A 78 -5.63 -15.69 4.65
N GLY A 79 -6.53 -16.29 5.44
CA GLY A 79 -6.47 -16.21 6.89
C GLY A 79 -6.51 -14.77 7.41
N ASN A 80 -5.40 -14.34 8.03
CA ASN A 80 -5.25 -12.99 8.60
C ASN A 80 -4.54 -12.00 7.65
N THR A 81 -4.21 -12.41 6.43
CA THR A 81 -3.53 -11.54 5.46
C THR A 81 -4.41 -11.20 4.27
N MET A 82 -4.17 -10.03 3.70
CA MET A 82 -4.66 -9.59 2.40
C MET A 82 -3.47 -9.22 1.53
N THR A 83 -3.42 -9.77 0.33
CA THR A 83 -2.29 -9.59 -0.59
C THR A 83 -2.76 -9.07 -1.94
N ALA A 84 -2.12 -8.03 -2.45
CA ALA A 84 -2.27 -7.57 -3.82
C ALA A 84 -0.89 -7.60 -4.49
N SER A 85 -0.85 -8.02 -5.75
CA SER A 85 0.36 -8.00 -6.55
C SER A 85 0.09 -7.19 -7.81
N GLU A 86 0.91 -6.19 -8.04
CA GLU A 86 0.85 -5.33 -9.22
C GLU A 86 2.14 -5.53 -10.01
N VAL A 87 1.99 -5.74 -11.31
CA VAL A 87 3.13 -5.81 -12.22
C VAL A 87 3.30 -4.43 -12.80
N ASP A 88 4.38 -3.77 -12.39
CA ASP A 88 4.85 -2.53 -12.97
C ASP A 88 5.92 -2.84 -14.04
N GLU A 89 5.83 -2.20 -15.21
CA GLU A 89 6.75 -2.45 -16.32
C GLU A 89 8.18 -1.97 -16.04
N GLU A 90 8.34 -0.99 -15.16
CA GLU A 90 9.60 -0.35 -14.79
C GLU A 90 10.21 -0.98 -13.53
N TRP A 91 9.37 -1.29 -12.54
CA TRP A 91 9.79 -1.74 -11.20
C TRP A 91 9.59 -3.24 -10.96
N GLY A 92 8.93 -3.94 -11.88
CA GLY A 92 8.65 -5.37 -11.77
C GLY A 92 7.43 -5.67 -10.91
N ASN A 93 7.40 -6.85 -10.30
CA ASN A 93 6.25 -7.27 -9.48
C ASN A 93 6.36 -6.70 -8.06
N THR A 94 5.46 -5.80 -7.71
CA THR A 94 5.30 -5.26 -6.36
C THR A 94 4.20 -6.04 -5.65
N THR A 95 4.46 -6.51 -4.44
CA THR A 95 3.47 -7.22 -3.63
C THR A 95 3.21 -6.49 -2.32
N THR A 96 1.98 -6.04 -2.15
CA THR A 96 1.50 -5.40 -0.93
C THR A 96 0.83 -6.43 -0.04
N VAL A 97 1.22 -6.48 1.24
CA VAL A 97 0.64 -7.41 2.22
C VAL A 97 0.15 -6.64 3.44
N PHE A 98 -1.16 -6.67 3.67
CA PHE A 98 -1.76 -6.24 4.92
C PHE A 98 -1.98 -7.43 5.83
N THR A 99 -1.58 -7.29 7.10
CA THR A 99 -1.83 -8.28 8.15
C THR A 99 -2.79 -7.71 9.17
N LYS A 100 -3.83 -8.47 9.50
CA LYS A 100 -4.76 -8.11 10.57
C LYS A 100 -3.99 -8.05 11.90
N GLN A 101 -4.02 -6.88 12.55
CA GLN A 101 -3.50 -6.67 13.90
C GLN A 101 -4.47 -7.18 14.97
#